data_AF-A0A3N5I6H1-F1
#
_entry.id   AF-A0A3N5I6H1-F1
#
_cell.length_a   1.000
_cell.length_b   1.000
_cell.length_c   1.000
_cell.angle_alpha   90.00
_cell.angle_beta   90.00
_cell.angle_gamma   90.00
#
_symmetry.space_group_name_H-M   'P 1'
#
loop_
_entity.id
_entity.type
_entity.pdbx_description
1 polymer ?
#
loop_
_entity_poly.entity_id
_entity_poly.type
_entity_poly.pdbx_seq_one_letter_code
_entity_poly.pdbx_strand_id
1 'polypeptide(L)'
;MTPREKVLGFGVGGILVLAACQYTWMKYRDAVAARQARIEALDNQILQARDRLIQGAYADRMMGEYLIRSLPSGLETARADYSRWLYEIITLVDLQDAAVKYVNTIPVRDPNADPAGNLYLRHGFKVSGKTDQRGWIELLHLFHSKDYLHRLTDWSVRPAREGGLAIEITIDVIGLTAASPDLKSPDYTSPLVDDFDAYAQKIWNRNFFSPPNQPPRFSGETQLTANRGEASLKLTAEDPEKNRLTYAIVGEAPAGLEIDPASGSIRWSPQELGDYRVTVRVSDDGYPSQSSEQSFAIAVVDPPPPPEPEAGPPKFDDSTQTVLTALVQGGGDWTAWMKVRTQGTTLKLKPGDPFEIGRLSGTVVDVNARFVTLEIDGKRFELRPAGNLSEAARAVSNNQGQP
;
A
#
# COMPACT_ATOMS: atom_id res chain seq x y z
N MET A 1 73.49 -39.92 -85.72
CA MET A 1 72.93 -39.72 -84.36
C MET A 1 73.87 -40.33 -83.35
N THR A 2 74.40 -39.51 -82.45
CA THR A 2 75.23 -40.02 -81.35
C THR A 2 74.35 -40.76 -80.33
N PRO A 3 74.89 -41.71 -79.54
CA PRO A 3 74.11 -42.45 -78.54
C PRO A 3 73.32 -41.54 -77.57
N ARG A 4 73.86 -40.34 -77.30
CA ARG A 4 73.25 -39.33 -76.43
C ARG A 4 71.99 -38.70 -77.03
N GLU A 5 71.93 -38.50 -78.36
CA GLU A 5 70.75 -37.92 -79.04
C GLU A 5 69.56 -38.89 -79.07
N LYS A 6 69.81 -40.21 -79.20
CA LYS A 6 68.75 -41.23 -79.12
C LYS A 6 68.16 -41.31 -77.72
N VAL A 7 69.00 -41.31 -76.68
CA VAL A 7 68.55 -41.31 -75.28
C VAL A 7 67.76 -40.04 -74.96
N LEU A 8 68.21 -38.87 -75.45
CA LEU A 8 67.48 -37.61 -75.30
C LEU A 8 66.11 -37.65 -76.04
N GLY A 9 66.07 -38.18 -77.27
CA GLY A 9 64.83 -38.33 -78.03
C GLY A 9 63.81 -39.25 -77.34
N PHE A 10 64.24 -40.37 -76.77
CA PHE A 10 63.38 -41.23 -75.95
C PHE A 10 62.94 -40.55 -74.64
N GLY A 11 63.82 -39.79 -73.99
CA GLY A 11 63.48 -39.01 -72.80
C GLY A 11 62.43 -37.92 -73.07
N VAL A 12 62.62 -37.14 -74.14
CA VAL A 12 61.68 -36.08 -74.55
C VAL A 12 60.35 -36.68 -75.02
N GLY A 13 60.39 -37.77 -75.79
CA GLY A 13 59.17 -38.49 -76.20
C GLY A 13 58.40 -39.05 -75.01
N GLY A 14 59.08 -39.63 -74.02
CA GLY A 14 58.47 -40.10 -72.77
C GLY A 14 57.82 -38.98 -71.96
N ILE A 15 58.50 -37.84 -71.84
CA ILE A 15 57.96 -36.65 -71.17
C ILE A 15 56.71 -36.12 -71.89
N LEU A 16 56.72 -36.09 -73.23
CA LEU A 16 55.55 -35.65 -74.01
C LEU A 16 54.34 -36.59 -73.83
N VAL A 17 54.56 -37.90 -73.78
CA VAL A 17 53.49 -38.87 -73.50
C VAL A 17 52.95 -38.70 -72.08
N LEU A 18 53.82 -38.52 -71.09
CA LEU A 18 53.40 -38.25 -69.71
C LEU A 18 52.63 -36.93 -69.60
N ALA A 19 53.07 -35.88 -70.27
CA ALA A 19 52.37 -34.60 -70.32
C ALA A 19 51.00 -34.73 -71.01
N ALA A 20 50.89 -35.51 -72.09
CA ALA A 20 49.62 -35.78 -72.76
C ALA A 20 48.67 -36.63 -71.88
N CYS A 21 49.20 -37.63 -71.17
CA CYS A 21 48.44 -38.43 -70.21
C CYS A 21 47.96 -37.57 -69.02
N GLN A 22 48.82 -36.70 -68.51
CA GLN A 22 48.47 -35.76 -67.44
C GLN A 22 47.39 -34.76 -67.91
N TYR A 23 47.53 -34.20 -69.11
CA TYR A 23 46.54 -33.28 -69.69
C TYR A 23 45.18 -33.95 -69.89
N THR A 24 45.16 -35.16 -70.45
CA THR A 24 43.92 -35.93 -70.66
C THR A 24 43.29 -36.36 -69.34
N TRP A 25 44.09 -36.78 -68.36
CA TRP A 25 43.62 -37.07 -67.00
C TRP A 25 43.03 -35.84 -66.32
N MET A 26 43.68 -34.68 -66.40
CA MET A 26 43.15 -33.42 -65.87
C MET A 26 41.83 -33.06 -66.55
N LYS A 27 41.76 -33.10 -67.88
CA LYS A 27 40.54 -32.80 -68.62
C LYS A 27 39.38 -33.74 -68.27
N TYR A 28 39.67 -35.03 -68.09
CA TYR A 28 38.67 -36.01 -67.64
C TYR A 28 38.21 -35.73 -66.22
N ARG A 29 39.15 -35.52 -65.28
CA ARG A 29 38.86 -35.21 -63.87
C ARG A 29 38.02 -33.94 -63.75
N ASP A 30 38.37 -32.88 -64.48
CA ASP A 30 37.66 -31.61 -64.45
C ASP A 30 36.25 -31.75 -65.05
N ALA A 31 36.09 -32.56 -66.11
CA ALA A 31 34.78 -32.88 -66.66
C ALA A 31 33.91 -33.70 -65.70
N VAL A 32 34.48 -34.66 -64.96
CA VAL A 32 33.79 -35.42 -63.91
C VAL A 32 33.41 -34.50 -62.75
N ALA A 33 34.32 -33.65 -62.29
CA ALA A 33 34.06 -32.68 -61.22
C ALA A 33 32.94 -31.69 -61.61
N ALA A 34 32.95 -31.18 -62.84
CA ALA A 34 31.89 -30.30 -63.34
C ALA A 34 30.52 -31.01 -63.41
N ARG A 35 30.48 -32.29 -63.80
CA ARG A 35 29.25 -33.09 -63.79
C ARG A 35 28.76 -33.35 -62.37
N GLN A 36 29.66 -33.68 -61.44
CA GLN A 36 29.33 -33.90 -60.04
C GLN A 36 28.75 -32.64 -59.40
N ALA A 37 29.41 -31.50 -59.59
CA ALA A 37 28.90 -30.20 -59.12
C ALA A 37 27.53 -29.85 -59.71
N ARG A 38 27.28 -30.23 -60.98
CA ARG A 38 25.97 -30.05 -61.62
C ARG A 38 24.90 -30.97 -61.03
N ILE A 39 25.22 -32.22 -60.70
CA ILE A 39 24.30 -33.15 -60.02
C ILE A 39 23.95 -32.58 -58.64
N GLU A 40 24.95 -32.18 -57.85
CA GLU A 40 24.73 -31.57 -56.53
C GLU A 40 23.88 -30.29 -56.61
N ALA A 41 24.12 -29.44 -57.61
CA ALA A 41 23.30 -28.24 -57.84
C ALA A 41 21.84 -28.60 -58.20
N LEU A 42 21.63 -29.61 -59.04
CA LEU A 42 20.28 -30.08 -59.42
C LEU A 42 19.57 -30.74 -58.23
N ASP A 43 20.27 -31.53 -57.42
CA ASP A 43 19.71 -32.14 -56.21
C ASP A 43 19.27 -31.06 -55.21
N ASN A 44 20.09 -30.03 -55.01
CA ASN A 44 19.72 -28.88 -54.19
C ASN A 44 18.50 -28.13 -54.75
N GLN A 45 18.39 -27.97 -56.07
CA GLN A 45 17.20 -27.37 -56.70
C GLN A 45 15.95 -28.24 -56.51
N ILE A 46 16.06 -29.56 -56.62
CA ILE A 46 14.95 -30.49 -56.37
C ILE A 46 14.51 -30.40 -54.90
N LEU A 47 15.46 -30.34 -53.95
CA LEU A 47 15.15 -30.19 -52.54
C LEU A 47 14.44 -28.86 -52.25
N GLN A 48 14.93 -27.75 -52.80
CA GLN A 48 14.27 -26.44 -52.68
C GLN A 48 12.87 -26.44 -53.31
N ALA A 49 12.69 -27.09 -54.46
CA ALA A 49 11.38 -27.21 -55.08
C ALA A 49 10.41 -28.06 -54.24
N ARG A 50 10.89 -29.15 -53.63
CA ARG A 50 10.09 -29.97 -52.70
C ARG A 50 9.68 -29.20 -51.46
N ASP A 51 10.61 -28.46 -50.86
CA ASP A 51 10.29 -27.63 -49.69
C ASP A 51 9.22 -26.58 -50.05
N ARG A 52 9.36 -25.89 -51.20
CA ARG A 52 8.34 -24.95 -51.69
C ARG A 52 6.97 -25.60 -51.87
N LEU A 53 6.90 -26.84 -52.37
CA LEU A 53 5.62 -27.56 -52.49
C LEU A 53 5.00 -27.84 -51.12
N ILE A 54 5.80 -28.25 -50.13
CA ILE A 54 5.33 -28.50 -48.76
C ILE A 54 4.85 -27.20 -48.11
N GLN A 55 5.62 -26.12 -48.24
CA GLN A 55 5.23 -24.79 -47.75
C GLN A 55 3.95 -24.29 -48.44
N GLY A 56 3.81 -24.54 -49.75
CA GLY A 56 2.60 -24.22 -50.49
C GLY A 56 1.38 -25.00 -49.99
N ALA A 57 1.52 -26.30 -49.73
CA ALA A 57 0.43 -27.11 -49.17
C ALA A 57 0.02 -26.66 -47.75
N TYR A 58 1.00 -26.27 -46.92
CA TYR A 58 0.71 -25.69 -45.61
C TYR A 58 0.00 -24.34 -45.73
N ALA A 59 0.46 -23.47 -46.64
CA ALA A 59 -0.16 -22.17 -46.90
C ALA A 59 -1.60 -22.31 -47.42
N ASP A 60 -1.87 -23.28 -48.30
CA ASP A 60 -3.23 -23.56 -48.80
C ASP A 60 -4.18 -23.98 -47.68
N ARG A 61 -3.72 -24.88 -46.79
CA ARG A 61 -4.48 -25.26 -45.60
C ARG A 61 -4.78 -24.05 -44.70
N MET A 62 -3.77 -23.23 -44.42
CA MET A 62 -3.95 -22.02 -43.61
C MET A 62 -4.87 -21.02 -44.29
N MET A 63 -4.84 -20.92 -45.63
CA MET A 63 -5.73 -20.05 -46.38
C MET A 63 -7.19 -20.49 -46.26
N GLY A 64 -7.47 -21.80 -46.22
CA GLY A 64 -8.80 -22.33 -45.94
C GLY A 64 -9.36 -21.87 -44.59
N GLU A 65 -8.54 -21.95 -43.53
CA GLU A 65 -8.87 -21.43 -42.20
C GLU A 65 -9.11 -19.92 -42.21
N TYR A 66 -8.31 -19.16 -42.96
CA TYR A 66 -8.49 -17.71 -43.08
C TYR A 66 -9.74 -17.31 -43.87
N LEU A 67 -10.11 -18.08 -44.90
CA LEU A 67 -11.30 -17.80 -45.71
C LEU A 67 -12.59 -17.85 -44.91
N ILE A 68 -12.73 -18.80 -43.99
CA ILE A 68 -13.93 -18.90 -43.14
C ILE A 68 -13.96 -17.84 -42.03
N ARG A 69 -12.80 -17.26 -41.69
CA ARG A 69 -12.62 -16.21 -40.67
C ARG A 69 -12.61 -14.80 -41.25
N SER A 70 -12.53 -14.65 -42.58
CA SER A 70 -12.48 -13.34 -43.23
C SER A 70 -13.88 -12.74 -43.39
N LEU A 71 -13.94 -11.44 -43.70
CA LEU A 71 -15.15 -10.85 -44.24
C LEU A 71 -15.39 -11.30 -45.69
N PRO A 72 -16.65 -11.20 -46.17
CA PRO A 72 -16.97 -11.37 -47.58
C PRO A 72 -16.10 -10.51 -48.49
N SER A 73 -15.87 -10.96 -49.72
CA SER A 73 -15.06 -10.21 -50.70
C SER A 73 -15.75 -8.93 -51.19
N GLY A 74 -17.09 -8.85 -51.10
CA GLY A 74 -17.88 -7.68 -51.48
C GLY A 74 -17.76 -6.56 -50.45
N LEU A 75 -17.30 -5.37 -50.88
CA LEU A 75 -17.04 -4.22 -49.99
C LEU A 75 -18.27 -3.81 -49.15
N GLU A 76 -19.44 -3.68 -49.79
CA GLU A 76 -20.67 -3.25 -49.11
C GLU A 76 -21.20 -4.34 -48.17
N THR A 77 -21.16 -5.60 -48.59
CA THR A 77 -21.55 -6.75 -47.75
C THR A 77 -20.66 -6.87 -46.52
N ALA A 78 -19.34 -6.83 -46.71
CA ALA A 78 -18.35 -6.85 -45.64
C ALA A 78 -18.58 -5.73 -44.63
N ARG A 79 -18.80 -4.50 -45.14
CA ARG A 79 -19.09 -3.34 -44.31
C ARG A 79 -20.38 -3.53 -43.51
N ALA A 80 -21.46 -3.95 -44.17
CA ALA A 80 -22.77 -4.09 -43.56
C ALA A 80 -22.79 -5.20 -42.50
N ASP A 81 -22.22 -6.36 -42.80
CA ASP A 81 -22.22 -7.52 -41.91
C ASP A 81 -21.38 -7.27 -40.66
N TYR A 82 -20.18 -6.72 -40.82
CA TYR A 82 -19.33 -6.41 -39.67
C TYR A 82 -19.92 -5.29 -38.82
N SER A 83 -20.50 -4.26 -39.46
CA SER A 83 -21.18 -3.17 -38.73
C SER A 83 -22.36 -3.70 -37.93
N ARG A 84 -23.19 -4.59 -38.51
CA ARG A 84 -24.31 -5.23 -37.83
C ARG A 84 -23.83 -5.98 -36.59
N TRP A 85 -22.81 -6.81 -36.73
CA TRP A 85 -22.22 -7.54 -35.59
C TRP A 85 -21.66 -6.59 -34.52
N LEU A 86 -20.98 -5.50 -34.91
CA LEU A 86 -20.52 -4.48 -33.96
C LEU A 86 -21.71 -3.84 -33.22
N TYR A 87 -22.82 -3.55 -33.91
CA TYR A 87 -24.04 -3.05 -33.28
C TYR A 87 -24.66 -4.06 -32.31
N GLU A 88 -24.65 -5.36 -32.64
CA GLU A 88 -25.13 -6.43 -31.77
C GLU A 88 -24.34 -6.48 -30.46
N ILE A 89 -23.00 -6.49 -30.52
CA ILE A 89 -22.17 -6.59 -29.31
C ILE A 89 -22.24 -5.32 -28.44
N ILE A 90 -22.32 -4.12 -29.03
CA ILE A 90 -22.47 -2.89 -28.21
C ILE A 90 -23.85 -2.80 -27.57
N THR A 91 -24.88 -3.38 -28.19
CA THR A 91 -26.23 -3.46 -27.61
C THR A 91 -26.26 -4.49 -26.48
N LEU A 92 -25.57 -5.62 -26.66
CA LEU A 92 -25.49 -6.68 -25.65
C LEU A 92 -24.84 -6.20 -24.35
N VAL A 93 -23.81 -5.35 -24.45
CA VAL A 93 -23.10 -4.77 -23.29
C VAL A 93 -23.72 -3.46 -22.77
N ASP A 94 -24.89 -3.06 -23.29
CA ASP A 94 -25.60 -1.82 -22.93
C ASP A 94 -24.71 -0.56 -23.03
N LEU A 95 -23.97 -0.43 -24.14
CA LEU A 95 -23.08 0.71 -24.36
C LEU A 95 -23.91 1.99 -24.60
N GLN A 96 -23.78 2.97 -23.70
CA GLN A 96 -24.47 4.25 -23.79
C GLN A 96 -23.76 5.18 -24.79
N ASP A 97 -24.53 6.10 -25.41
CA ASP A 97 -24.03 7.04 -26.43
C ASP A 97 -23.21 6.34 -27.54
N ALA A 98 -23.57 5.09 -27.84
CA ALA A 98 -22.74 4.25 -28.69
C ALA A 98 -22.79 4.66 -30.16
N ALA A 99 -21.64 4.59 -30.83
CA ALA A 99 -21.50 4.83 -32.25
C ALA A 99 -20.54 3.84 -32.89
N VAL A 100 -20.96 3.25 -34.01
CA VAL A 100 -20.10 2.47 -34.91
C VAL A 100 -19.90 3.30 -36.17
N LYS A 101 -18.64 3.53 -36.55
CA LYS A 101 -18.27 4.28 -37.75
C LYS A 101 -17.32 3.45 -38.59
N TYR A 102 -17.69 3.23 -39.84
CA TYR A 102 -16.75 2.76 -40.85
C TYR A 102 -15.79 3.89 -41.23
N VAL A 103 -14.49 3.60 -41.21
CA VAL A 103 -13.42 4.60 -41.43
C VAL A 103 -12.98 4.58 -42.88
N ASN A 104 -12.48 3.44 -43.35
CA ASN A 104 -11.95 3.28 -44.71
C ASN A 104 -11.78 1.80 -45.09
N THR A 105 -11.52 1.56 -46.37
CA THR A 105 -10.93 0.31 -46.85
C THR A 105 -9.60 0.66 -47.46
N ILE A 106 -8.54 0.08 -46.94
CA ILE A 106 -7.18 0.28 -47.45
C ILE A 106 -6.83 -0.97 -48.27
N PRO A 107 -6.78 -0.89 -49.61
CA PRO A 107 -6.07 -1.92 -50.37
C PRO A 107 -4.59 -1.82 -50.00
N VAL A 108 -3.92 -2.96 -49.78
CA VAL A 108 -2.47 -2.95 -49.56
C VAL A 108 -1.80 -2.49 -50.84
N ARG A 109 -1.39 -1.22 -50.87
CA ARG A 109 -1.05 -0.51 -52.12
C ARG A 109 0.45 -0.45 -52.42
N ASP A 110 1.30 -1.12 -51.63
CA ASP A 110 2.73 -1.16 -51.88
C ASP A 110 3.17 -2.58 -52.31
N PRO A 111 3.35 -2.82 -53.62
CA PRO A 111 3.83 -4.10 -54.15
C PRO A 111 5.27 -4.44 -53.74
N ASN A 112 6.05 -3.47 -53.24
CA ASN A 112 7.43 -3.66 -52.81
C ASN A 112 7.57 -3.83 -51.29
N ALA A 113 6.57 -3.40 -50.50
CA ALA A 113 6.56 -3.58 -49.05
C ALA A 113 5.73 -4.79 -48.57
N ASP A 114 4.78 -5.28 -49.38
CA ASP A 114 3.96 -6.45 -49.02
C ASP A 114 3.78 -7.41 -50.22
N PRO A 115 4.45 -8.59 -50.22
CA PRO A 115 4.31 -9.58 -51.28
C PRO A 115 2.89 -10.21 -51.36
N ALA A 116 2.00 -9.89 -50.42
CA ALA A 116 0.62 -10.37 -50.41
C ALA A 116 -0.33 -9.62 -51.38
N GLY A 117 -0.02 -8.41 -51.86
CA GLY A 117 -0.82 -7.70 -52.87
C GLY A 117 -2.36 -7.75 -52.68
N ASN A 118 -3.12 -7.80 -53.77
CA ASN A 118 -4.60 -7.88 -53.81
C ASN A 118 -5.22 -9.14 -53.15
N LEU A 119 -4.51 -9.90 -52.31
CA LEU A 119 -5.07 -11.08 -51.62
C LEU A 119 -6.13 -10.70 -50.58
N TYR A 120 -6.09 -9.49 -50.06
CA TYR A 120 -7.05 -9.03 -49.06
C TYR A 120 -7.28 -7.53 -49.08
N LEU A 121 -8.41 -7.15 -48.48
CA LEU A 121 -8.80 -5.79 -48.19
C LEU A 121 -8.84 -5.62 -46.66
N ARG A 122 -8.31 -4.50 -46.19
CA ARG A 122 -8.37 -4.14 -44.77
C ARG A 122 -9.45 -3.09 -44.56
N HIS A 123 -10.44 -3.40 -43.74
CA HIS A 123 -11.54 -2.51 -43.39
C HIS A 123 -11.31 -1.93 -42.00
N GLY A 124 -11.32 -0.60 -41.90
CA GLY A 124 -11.19 0.13 -40.66
C GLY A 124 -12.55 0.47 -40.06
N PHE A 125 -12.74 0.20 -38.78
CA PHE A 125 -13.92 0.59 -38.00
C PHE A 125 -13.52 1.32 -36.73
N LYS A 126 -14.44 2.14 -36.24
CA LYS A 126 -14.32 2.83 -34.96
C LYS A 126 -15.58 2.62 -34.16
N VAL A 127 -15.44 2.22 -32.91
CA VAL A 127 -16.54 2.09 -31.95
C VAL A 127 -16.27 3.01 -30.78
N SER A 128 -17.28 3.77 -30.35
CA SER A 128 -17.17 4.66 -29.19
C SER A 128 -18.45 4.62 -28.37
N GLY A 129 -18.35 4.87 -27.08
CA GLY A 129 -19.50 4.96 -26.19
C GLY A 129 -19.10 5.04 -24.72
N LYS A 130 -20.05 4.83 -23.82
CA LYS A 130 -19.83 4.82 -22.36
C LYS A 130 -20.36 3.54 -21.73
N THR A 131 -19.59 2.94 -20.85
CA THR A 131 -19.94 1.70 -20.13
C THR A 131 -19.28 1.70 -18.76
N ASP A 132 -19.70 0.81 -17.86
CA ASP A 132 -18.90 0.49 -16.68
C ASP A 132 -17.70 -0.42 -17.02
N GLN A 133 -16.93 -0.80 -15.99
CA GLN A 133 -15.79 -1.69 -16.14
C GLN A 133 -16.19 -3.09 -16.63
N ARG A 134 -17.36 -3.61 -16.21
CA ARG A 134 -17.84 -4.94 -16.61
C ARG A 134 -18.15 -4.97 -18.10
N GLY A 135 -18.95 -4.02 -18.60
CA GLY A 135 -19.32 -3.95 -20.01
C GLY A 135 -18.12 -3.67 -20.92
N TRP A 136 -17.08 -2.96 -20.45
CA TRP A 136 -15.82 -2.84 -21.19
C TRP A 136 -15.12 -4.19 -21.39
N ILE A 137 -15.00 -4.98 -20.31
CA ILE A 137 -14.35 -6.30 -20.35
C ILE A 137 -15.19 -7.28 -21.18
N GLU A 138 -16.51 -7.23 -21.06
CA GLU A 138 -17.43 -8.04 -21.84
C GLU A 138 -17.37 -7.71 -23.34
N LEU A 139 -17.26 -6.41 -23.69
CA LEU A 139 -17.07 -5.99 -25.07
C LEU A 139 -15.77 -6.56 -25.66
N LEU A 140 -14.67 -6.50 -24.90
CA LEU A 140 -13.38 -7.09 -25.32
C LEU A 140 -13.47 -8.61 -25.48
N HIS A 141 -14.14 -9.28 -24.54
CA HIS A 141 -14.34 -10.73 -24.61
C HIS A 141 -15.15 -11.11 -25.85
N LEU A 142 -16.30 -10.47 -26.07
CA LEU A 142 -17.14 -10.68 -27.25
C LEU A 142 -16.38 -10.40 -28.54
N PHE A 143 -15.58 -9.34 -28.58
CA PHE A 143 -14.72 -9.02 -29.71
C PHE A 143 -13.75 -10.18 -29.99
N HIS A 144 -12.92 -10.57 -29.03
CA HIS A 144 -11.91 -11.61 -29.23
C HIS A 144 -12.49 -13.01 -29.41
N SER A 145 -13.67 -13.27 -28.84
CA SER A 145 -14.37 -14.56 -28.94
C SER A 145 -14.95 -14.80 -30.33
N LYS A 146 -15.29 -13.74 -31.08
CA LYS A 146 -15.76 -13.86 -32.45
C LYS A 146 -14.56 -14.15 -33.35
N ASP A 147 -14.58 -15.28 -34.05
CA ASP A 147 -13.38 -15.79 -34.73
C ASP A 147 -13.02 -15.08 -36.06
N TYR A 148 -13.30 -13.79 -36.18
CA TYR A 148 -12.92 -12.98 -37.33
C TYR A 148 -11.40 -12.75 -37.40
N LEU A 149 -10.90 -12.51 -38.61
CA LEU A 149 -9.56 -11.95 -38.84
C LEU A 149 -9.55 -10.45 -38.55
N HIS A 150 -9.74 -10.10 -37.28
CA HIS A 150 -9.78 -8.73 -36.80
C HIS A 150 -8.78 -8.48 -35.67
N ARG A 151 -8.51 -7.21 -35.42
CA ARG A 151 -7.69 -6.77 -34.29
C ARG A 151 -8.07 -5.36 -33.87
N LEU A 152 -7.80 -5.05 -32.62
CA LEU A 152 -7.77 -3.67 -32.12
C LEU A 152 -6.44 -3.05 -32.55
N THR A 153 -6.50 -1.93 -33.26
CA THR A 153 -5.30 -1.18 -33.67
C THR A 153 -4.95 -0.07 -32.70
N ASP A 154 -5.98 0.53 -32.11
CA ASP A 154 -5.86 1.59 -31.12
C ASP A 154 -7.07 1.54 -30.20
N TRP A 155 -6.88 1.97 -28.96
CA TRP A 155 -7.99 2.10 -28.01
C TRP A 155 -7.69 3.16 -26.96
N SER A 156 -8.74 3.81 -26.49
CA SER A 156 -8.71 4.79 -25.42
C SER A 156 -9.87 4.53 -24.46
N VAL A 157 -9.54 4.36 -23.18
CA VAL A 157 -10.51 4.23 -22.10
C VAL A 157 -10.20 5.31 -21.09
N ARG A 158 -11.21 6.11 -20.73
CA ARG A 158 -11.07 7.24 -19.80
C ARG A 158 -12.23 7.23 -18.79
N PRO A 159 -12.01 7.63 -17.53
CA PRO A 159 -13.11 7.86 -16.60
C PRO A 159 -14.10 8.90 -17.15
N ALA A 160 -15.40 8.61 -17.12
CA ALA A 160 -16.43 9.55 -17.51
C ALA A 160 -16.83 10.45 -16.34
N ARG A 161 -17.27 11.69 -16.63
CA ARG A 161 -17.61 12.69 -15.59
C ARG A 161 -18.79 12.27 -14.69
N GLU A 162 -19.71 11.49 -15.24
CA GLU A 162 -20.94 11.03 -14.56
C GLU A 162 -20.76 9.63 -13.92
N GLY A 163 -19.54 9.11 -13.89
CA GLY A 163 -19.24 7.73 -13.49
C GLY A 163 -19.13 6.79 -14.69
N GLY A 164 -18.40 5.68 -14.51
CA GLY A 164 -18.09 4.73 -15.58
C GLY A 164 -16.92 5.16 -16.47
N LEU A 165 -16.86 4.56 -17.65
CA LEU A 165 -15.77 4.64 -18.62
C LEU A 165 -16.29 5.13 -19.96
N ALA A 166 -15.66 6.15 -20.52
CA ALA A 166 -15.78 6.51 -21.92
C ALA A 166 -14.74 5.73 -22.72
N ILE A 167 -15.20 4.97 -23.71
CA ILE A 167 -14.36 4.10 -24.54
C ILE A 167 -14.37 4.56 -25.99
N GLU A 168 -13.24 4.39 -26.64
CA GLU A 168 -13.06 4.57 -28.08
C GLU A 168 -12.09 3.51 -28.58
N ILE A 169 -12.49 2.67 -29.52
CA ILE A 169 -11.66 1.62 -30.10
C ILE A 169 -11.61 1.75 -31.61
N THR A 170 -10.44 1.50 -32.18
CA THR A 170 -10.20 1.42 -33.62
C THR A 170 -9.87 -0.03 -33.96
N ILE A 171 -10.49 -0.52 -35.02
CA ILE A 171 -10.51 -1.93 -35.40
C ILE A 171 -10.06 -2.04 -36.86
N ASP A 172 -9.15 -2.98 -37.13
CA ASP A 172 -8.89 -3.49 -38.48
C ASP A 172 -9.55 -4.87 -38.59
N VAL A 173 -10.23 -5.14 -39.71
CA VAL A 173 -10.72 -6.47 -40.06
C VAL A 173 -10.41 -6.79 -41.51
N ILE A 174 -10.08 -8.05 -41.80
CA ILE A 174 -9.61 -8.52 -43.10
C ILE A 174 -10.77 -9.17 -43.86
N GLY A 175 -10.98 -8.74 -45.11
CA GLY A 175 -11.76 -9.45 -46.12
C GLY A 175 -10.83 -10.02 -47.18
N LEU A 176 -10.79 -11.35 -47.33
CA LEU A 176 -9.97 -11.97 -48.37
C LEU A 176 -10.66 -11.80 -49.73
N THR A 177 -9.91 -11.48 -50.77
CA THR A 177 -10.49 -11.29 -52.12
C THR A 177 -10.97 -12.60 -52.73
N ALA A 178 -10.42 -13.73 -52.28
CA ALA A 178 -10.87 -15.08 -52.64
C ALA A 178 -12.09 -15.56 -51.83
N ALA A 179 -12.55 -14.82 -50.82
CA ALA A 179 -13.73 -15.18 -50.03
C ALA A 179 -15.02 -15.10 -50.86
N SER A 180 -16.01 -15.93 -50.51
CA SER A 180 -17.34 -15.83 -51.11
C SER A 180 -17.95 -14.45 -50.84
N PRO A 181 -18.62 -13.81 -51.81
CA PRO A 181 -19.38 -12.58 -51.57
C PRO A 181 -20.56 -12.80 -50.60
N ASP A 182 -21.03 -14.05 -50.46
CA ASP A 182 -22.11 -14.46 -49.56
C ASP A 182 -21.57 -15.24 -48.34
N LEU A 183 -20.29 -15.05 -48.00
CA LEU A 183 -19.68 -15.69 -46.84
C LEU A 183 -20.44 -15.31 -45.56
N LYS A 184 -20.85 -16.31 -44.77
CA LYS A 184 -21.51 -16.09 -43.49
C LYS A 184 -20.50 -15.73 -42.41
N SER A 185 -20.94 -14.95 -41.43
CA SER A 185 -20.18 -14.71 -40.21
C SER A 185 -19.79 -16.02 -39.51
N PRO A 186 -18.60 -16.12 -38.91
CA PRO A 186 -18.21 -17.26 -38.08
C PRO A 186 -19.25 -17.55 -37.01
N ASP A 187 -19.67 -18.81 -36.89
CA ASP A 187 -20.70 -19.28 -35.96
C ASP A 187 -20.11 -19.98 -34.71
N TYR A 188 -18.80 -20.18 -34.67
CA TYR A 188 -18.08 -20.75 -33.54
C TYR A 188 -17.23 -19.71 -32.81
N THR A 189 -16.93 -20.00 -31.55
CA THR A 189 -16.07 -19.19 -30.70
C THR A 189 -14.61 -19.48 -30.96
N SER A 190 -13.77 -18.45 -30.99
CA SER A 190 -12.32 -18.58 -31.10
C SER A 190 -11.77 -19.48 -29.99
N PRO A 191 -11.01 -20.54 -30.31
CA PRO A 191 -10.41 -21.43 -29.31
C PRO A 191 -9.28 -20.75 -28.52
N LEU A 192 -8.90 -19.52 -28.88
CA LEU A 192 -7.85 -18.75 -28.22
C LEU A 192 -8.36 -17.93 -27.03
N VAL A 193 -9.68 -17.90 -26.81
CA VAL A 193 -10.32 -17.08 -25.78
C VAL A 193 -11.08 -18.00 -24.83
N ASP A 194 -10.76 -17.88 -23.55
CA ASP A 194 -11.46 -18.60 -22.47
C ASP A 194 -12.92 -18.13 -22.35
N ASP A 195 -13.71 -18.80 -21.51
CA ASP A 195 -15.00 -18.27 -21.10
C ASP A 195 -14.88 -16.89 -20.45
N PHE A 196 -16.01 -16.17 -20.36
CA PHE A 196 -16.02 -14.80 -19.88
C PHE A 196 -15.48 -14.67 -18.45
N ASP A 197 -15.82 -15.59 -17.54
CA ASP A 197 -15.39 -15.51 -16.14
C ASP A 197 -13.87 -15.67 -16.02
N ALA A 198 -13.30 -16.66 -16.71
CA ALA A 198 -11.85 -16.89 -16.76
C ALA A 198 -11.10 -15.74 -17.46
N TYR A 199 -11.67 -15.17 -18.52
CA TYR A 199 -11.13 -14.00 -19.22
C TYR A 199 -11.11 -12.78 -18.29
N ALA A 200 -12.23 -12.50 -17.65
CA ALA A 200 -12.44 -11.28 -16.90
C ALA A 200 -11.77 -11.31 -15.52
N GLN A 201 -11.61 -12.47 -14.87
CA GLN A 201 -10.84 -12.59 -13.63
C GLN A 201 -9.39 -12.10 -13.76
N LYS A 202 -8.77 -12.28 -14.94
CA LYS A 202 -7.40 -11.80 -15.22
C LYS A 202 -7.31 -10.27 -15.22
N ILE A 203 -8.45 -9.59 -15.40
CA ILE A 203 -8.55 -8.16 -15.65
C ILE A 203 -9.23 -7.42 -14.48
N TRP A 204 -10.28 -7.98 -13.88
CA TRP A 204 -11.14 -7.32 -12.89
C TRP A 204 -10.39 -6.82 -11.67
N ASN A 205 -9.43 -7.58 -11.16
CA ASN A 205 -8.66 -7.23 -9.96
C ASN A 205 -7.50 -6.28 -10.25
N ARG A 206 -7.67 -5.39 -11.24
CA ARG A 206 -6.69 -4.38 -11.62
C ARG A 206 -7.36 -3.02 -11.71
N ASN A 207 -6.71 -2.02 -11.14
CA ASN A 207 -7.02 -0.64 -11.47
C ASN A 207 -6.32 -0.30 -12.80
N PHE A 208 -7.09 0.14 -13.79
CA PHE A 208 -6.57 0.51 -15.10
C PHE A 208 -5.92 1.91 -15.13
N PHE A 209 -6.12 2.71 -14.08
CA PHE A 209 -5.77 4.13 -14.06
C PHE A 209 -4.73 4.48 -12.99
N SER A 210 -4.25 3.49 -12.26
CA SER A 210 -3.22 3.65 -11.24
C SER A 210 -2.29 2.44 -11.24
N PRO A 211 -1.11 2.55 -10.62
CA PRO A 211 -0.31 1.39 -10.29
C PRO A 211 -1.11 0.37 -9.45
N PRO A 212 -0.68 -0.90 -9.43
CA PRO A 212 -1.28 -1.92 -8.57
C PRO A 212 -1.28 -1.50 -7.11
N ASN A 213 -2.42 -1.68 -6.43
CA ASN A 213 -2.56 -1.39 -5.00
C ASN A 213 -1.66 -2.30 -4.16
N GLN A 214 -0.98 -1.74 -3.16
CA GLN A 214 -0.09 -2.47 -2.27
C GLN A 214 -0.77 -2.71 -0.91
N PRO A 215 -0.49 -3.84 -0.23
CA PRO A 215 -1.09 -4.11 1.06
C PRO A 215 -0.60 -3.12 2.13
N PRO A 216 -1.49 -2.72 3.05
CA PRO A 216 -1.12 -1.94 4.22
C PRO A 216 -0.18 -2.74 5.11
N ARG A 217 0.63 -2.04 5.92
CA ARG A 217 1.64 -2.68 6.78
C ARG A 217 1.54 -2.13 8.19
N PHE A 218 1.45 -3.02 9.17
CA PHE A 218 1.57 -2.65 10.57
C PHE A 218 2.96 -2.06 10.87
N SER A 219 2.99 -1.10 11.79
CA SER A 219 4.20 -0.47 12.31
C SER A 219 4.14 -0.43 13.84
N GLY A 220 5.31 -0.42 14.48
CA GLY A 220 5.45 -0.43 15.95
C GLY A 220 5.75 -1.82 16.53
N GLU A 221 5.56 -1.95 17.84
CA GLU A 221 5.87 -3.16 18.59
C GLU A 221 4.75 -4.19 18.49
N THR A 222 5.12 -5.47 18.42
CA THR A 222 4.17 -6.60 18.42
C THR A 222 3.89 -7.15 19.82
N GLN A 223 4.68 -6.73 20.81
CA GLN A 223 4.46 -7.01 22.22
C GLN A 223 3.91 -5.76 22.88
N LEU A 224 2.72 -5.88 23.47
CA LEU A 224 2.01 -4.80 24.13
C LEU A 224 1.86 -5.14 25.61
N THR A 225 1.83 -4.13 26.46
CA THR A 225 1.55 -4.31 27.89
C THR A 225 0.24 -3.64 28.24
N ALA A 226 -0.64 -4.37 28.92
CA ALA A 226 -1.94 -3.90 29.38
C ALA A 226 -2.01 -4.00 30.91
N ASN A 227 -2.58 -3.00 31.57
CA ASN A 227 -2.83 -3.09 33.00
C ASN A 227 -4.14 -3.86 33.23
N ARG A 228 -4.17 -4.69 34.28
CA ARG A 228 -5.38 -5.33 34.78
C ARG A 228 -6.46 -4.29 35.09
N GLY A 229 -7.71 -4.58 34.75
CA GLY A 229 -8.87 -3.71 34.99
C GLY A 229 -9.24 -2.82 33.81
N GLU A 230 -8.35 -1.93 33.34
CA GLU A 230 -8.62 -1.07 32.19
C GLU A 230 -7.37 -0.89 31.33
N ALA A 231 -7.50 -1.16 30.03
CA ALA A 231 -6.44 -1.07 29.06
C ALA A 231 -6.93 -0.38 27.77
N SER A 232 -6.14 0.61 27.33
CA SER A 232 -6.31 1.29 26.04
C SER A 232 -5.00 1.17 25.26
N LEU A 233 -5.01 0.36 24.21
CA LEU A 233 -3.85 0.15 23.34
C LEU A 233 -4.13 0.76 21.96
N LYS A 234 -3.10 1.13 21.21
CA LYS A 234 -3.26 1.65 19.86
C LYS A 234 -2.35 0.92 18.89
N LEU A 235 -2.95 0.30 17.89
CA LEU A 235 -2.21 -0.26 16.76
C LEU A 235 -1.96 0.83 15.72
N THR A 236 -0.83 0.72 15.02
CA THR A 236 -0.50 1.60 13.92
C THR A 236 -0.23 0.76 12.67
N ALA A 237 -0.78 1.19 11.54
CA ALA A 237 -0.45 0.66 10.24
C ALA A 237 -0.41 1.81 9.23
N GLU A 238 0.34 1.60 8.16
CA GLU A 238 0.53 2.55 7.08
C GLU A 238 0.24 1.89 5.73
N ASP A 239 -0.43 2.65 4.88
CA ASP A 239 -0.67 2.30 3.48
C ASP A 239 0.28 3.07 2.57
N PRO A 240 0.97 2.42 1.60
CA PRO A 240 1.87 3.11 0.68
C PRO A 240 1.16 4.18 -0.17
N GLU A 241 -0.08 3.92 -0.57
CA GLU A 241 -0.93 4.81 -1.37
C GLU A 241 -1.75 5.79 -0.51
N LYS A 242 -1.63 5.72 0.83
CA LYS A 242 -2.39 6.52 1.81
C LYS A 242 -3.91 6.28 1.72
N ASN A 243 -4.32 5.09 1.28
CA ASN A 243 -5.70 4.63 1.35
C ASN A 243 -6.20 4.59 2.80
N ARG A 244 -7.51 4.63 2.99
CA ARG A 244 -8.14 4.52 4.31
C ARG A 244 -8.00 3.10 4.82
N LEU A 245 -7.60 2.98 6.08
CA LEU A 245 -7.42 1.69 6.74
C LEU A 245 -8.64 1.32 7.58
N THR A 246 -8.98 0.02 7.56
CA THR A 246 -9.99 -0.60 8.42
C THR A 246 -9.35 -1.75 9.20
N TYR A 247 -9.46 -1.70 10.52
CA TYR A 247 -8.92 -2.72 11.43
C TYR A 247 -10.02 -3.68 11.88
N ALA A 248 -9.71 -4.97 11.94
CA ALA A 248 -10.61 -6.00 12.44
C ALA A 248 -9.82 -7.08 13.18
N ILE A 249 -10.35 -7.55 14.31
CA ILE A 249 -9.83 -8.74 14.98
C ILE A 249 -10.29 -9.96 14.18
N VAL A 250 -9.36 -10.86 13.91
CA VAL A 250 -9.62 -12.11 13.18
C VAL A 250 -9.24 -13.30 14.07
N GLY A 251 -10.10 -14.32 14.08
CA GLY A 251 -9.90 -15.51 14.92
C GLY A 251 -10.35 -15.31 16.36
N GLU A 252 -9.72 -16.05 17.29
CA GLU A 252 -10.02 -15.98 18.72
C GLU A 252 -9.43 -14.71 19.34
N ALA A 253 -10.19 -14.10 20.25
CA ALA A 253 -9.81 -12.89 20.96
C ALA A 253 -10.12 -13.04 22.45
N PRO A 254 -9.33 -12.41 23.34
CA PRO A 254 -9.67 -12.34 24.75
C PRO A 254 -11.06 -11.74 24.98
N ALA A 255 -11.77 -12.25 25.99
CA ALA A 255 -13.13 -11.79 26.29
C ALA A 255 -13.17 -10.28 26.57
N GLY A 256 -14.12 -9.58 25.93
CA GLY A 256 -14.32 -8.14 26.08
C GLY A 256 -13.27 -7.26 25.40
N LEU A 257 -12.38 -7.82 24.57
CA LEU A 257 -11.43 -7.06 23.78
C LEU A 257 -12.13 -6.55 22.51
N GLU A 258 -12.19 -5.24 22.35
CA GLU A 258 -12.78 -4.57 21.18
C GLU A 258 -11.74 -3.72 20.46
N ILE A 259 -11.82 -3.66 19.13
CA ILE A 259 -11.01 -2.75 18.31
C ILE A 259 -11.91 -1.75 17.59
N ASP A 260 -11.51 -0.47 17.63
CA ASP A 260 -12.13 0.57 16.82
C ASP A 260 -11.63 0.45 15.37
N PRO A 261 -12.53 0.20 14.40
CA PRO A 261 -12.14 -0.13 13.04
C PRO A 261 -11.47 1.03 12.29
N ALA A 262 -11.71 2.28 12.68
CA ALA A 262 -11.16 3.46 11.99
C ALA A 262 -9.80 3.89 12.56
N SER A 263 -9.62 3.78 13.87
CA SER A 263 -8.43 4.28 14.58
C SER A 263 -7.41 3.19 14.96
N GLY A 264 -7.82 1.91 14.93
CA GLY A 264 -6.99 0.81 15.43
C GLY A 264 -6.82 0.81 16.96
N SER A 265 -7.65 1.58 17.68
CA SER A 265 -7.60 1.65 19.15
C SER A 265 -8.31 0.45 19.76
N ILE A 266 -7.60 -0.29 20.61
CA ILE A 266 -8.14 -1.42 21.35
C ILE A 266 -8.59 -0.95 22.73
N ARG A 267 -9.82 -1.30 23.11
CA ARG A 267 -10.35 -1.13 24.46
C ARG A 267 -10.57 -2.51 25.07
N TRP A 268 -10.07 -2.70 26.29
CA TRP A 268 -10.15 -3.99 26.97
C TRP A 268 -10.15 -3.83 28.51
N SER A 269 -10.82 -4.74 29.21
CA SER A 269 -10.87 -4.82 30.68
C SER A 269 -10.41 -6.21 31.16
N PRO A 270 -9.09 -6.49 31.09
CA PRO A 270 -8.57 -7.80 31.47
C PRO A 270 -8.75 -8.06 32.97
N GLN A 271 -9.21 -9.27 33.31
CA GLN A 271 -9.41 -9.70 34.71
C GLN A 271 -8.24 -10.56 35.23
N GLU A 272 -7.62 -11.35 34.36
CA GLU A 272 -6.57 -12.30 34.70
C GLU A 272 -5.22 -11.86 34.12
N LEU A 273 -4.16 -11.99 34.93
CA LEU A 273 -2.78 -11.77 34.49
C LEU A 273 -2.34 -12.87 33.53
N GLY A 274 -1.48 -12.54 32.57
CA GLY A 274 -0.95 -13.51 31.62
C GLY A 274 -0.69 -12.93 30.24
N ASP A 275 -0.27 -13.79 29.33
CA ASP A 275 0.01 -13.45 27.94
C ASP A 275 -1.16 -13.85 27.04
N TYR A 276 -1.71 -12.87 26.34
CA TYR A 276 -2.83 -13.06 25.42
C TYR A 276 -2.37 -12.81 24.00
N ARG A 277 -2.88 -13.58 23.05
CA ARG A 277 -2.62 -13.35 21.63
C ARG A 277 -3.87 -12.85 20.94
N VAL A 278 -3.71 -11.85 20.09
CA VAL A 278 -4.77 -11.34 19.23
C VAL A 278 -4.21 -11.17 17.82
N THR A 279 -4.90 -11.69 16.83
CA THR A 279 -4.56 -11.46 15.42
C THR A 279 -5.45 -10.36 14.88
N VAL A 280 -4.85 -9.32 14.32
CA VAL A 280 -5.56 -8.18 13.74
C VAL A 280 -5.26 -8.14 12.25
N ARG A 281 -6.32 -8.02 11.45
CA ARG A 281 -6.26 -7.71 10.03
C ARG A 281 -6.43 -6.20 9.85
N VAL A 282 -5.57 -5.59 9.05
CA VAL A 282 -5.77 -4.24 8.52
C VAL A 282 -6.01 -4.34 7.01
N SER A 283 -7.09 -3.73 6.53
CA SER A 283 -7.45 -3.70 5.11
C SER A 283 -7.54 -2.26 4.62
N ASP A 284 -7.15 -2.01 3.37
CA ASP A 284 -7.29 -0.70 2.74
C ASP A 284 -8.60 -0.58 1.93
N ASP A 285 -8.95 0.64 1.53
CA ASP A 285 -10.02 0.93 0.56
C ASP A 285 -9.52 1.14 -0.88
N GLY A 286 -8.31 0.68 -1.18
CA GLY A 286 -7.75 0.67 -2.53
C GLY A 286 -8.43 -0.36 -3.43
N TYR A 287 -8.08 -0.36 -4.73
CA TYR A 287 -8.65 -1.30 -5.71
C TYR A 287 -7.56 -2.12 -6.44
N PRO A 288 -7.61 -3.46 -6.38
CA PRO A 288 -8.43 -4.24 -5.44
C PRO A 288 -8.01 -3.95 -3.99
N SER A 289 -8.94 -4.11 -3.04
CA SER A 289 -8.63 -3.93 -1.62
C SER A 289 -7.61 -4.98 -1.20
N GLN A 290 -6.55 -4.53 -0.53
CA GLN A 290 -5.53 -5.41 0.01
C GLN A 290 -5.58 -5.41 1.54
N SER A 291 -5.04 -6.46 2.13
CA SER A 291 -4.99 -6.58 3.59
C SER A 291 -3.70 -7.24 4.05
N SER A 292 -3.35 -6.98 5.30
CA SER A 292 -2.31 -7.70 6.03
C SER A 292 -2.80 -8.10 7.41
N GLU A 293 -2.23 -9.18 7.94
CA GLU A 293 -2.53 -9.70 9.27
C GLU A 293 -1.27 -9.69 10.12
N GLN A 294 -1.42 -9.32 11.39
CA GLN A 294 -0.35 -9.42 12.37
C GLN A 294 -0.90 -9.92 13.70
N SER A 295 -0.13 -10.81 14.34
CA SER A 295 -0.42 -11.27 15.69
C SER A 295 0.33 -10.43 16.71
N PHE A 296 -0.39 -9.96 17.73
CA PHE A 296 0.12 -9.20 18.85
C PHE A 296 0.05 -10.04 20.12
N ALA A 297 1.10 -9.95 20.94
CA ALA A 297 1.12 -10.53 22.28
C ALA A 297 0.86 -9.42 23.30
N ILE A 298 -0.18 -9.56 24.11
CA ILE A 298 -0.56 -8.59 25.15
C ILE A 298 -0.25 -9.22 26.51
N ALA A 299 0.76 -8.70 27.19
CA ALA A 299 1.08 -9.07 28.56
C ALA A 299 0.24 -8.24 29.53
N VAL A 300 -0.63 -8.91 30.30
CA VAL A 300 -1.43 -8.27 31.35
C VAL A 300 -0.66 -8.25 32.65
N VAL A 301 -0.37 -7.04 33.15
CA VAL A 301 0.36 -6.79 34.40
C VAL A 301 -0.50 -6.04 35.40
N ASP A 302 -0.10 -6.03 36.66
CA ASP A 302 -0.74 -5.18 37.66
C ASP A 302 -0.40 -3.70 37.45
N PRO A 303 -1.38 -2.78 37.64
CA PRO A 303 -1.10 -1.36 37.59
C PRO A 303 -0.09 -0.96 38.67
N PRO A 304 0.70 0.09 38.44
CA PRO A 304 1.63 0.58 39.45
C PRO A 304 0.87 0.98 40.72
N PRO A 305 1.45 0.76 41.91
CA PRO A 305 0.81 1.17 43.16
C PRO A 305 0.54 2.68 43.17
N PRO A 306 -0.55 3.14 43.81
CA PRO A 306 -0.85 4.57 43.93
C PRO A 306 0.34 5.33 44.55
N PRO A 307 0.60 6.59 44.12
CA PRO A 307 1.61 7.40 44.77
C PRO A 307 1.27 7.59 46.25
N GLU A 308 2.28 7.50 47.11
CA GLU A 308 2.13 7.68 48.55
C GLU A 308 1.62 9.11 48.85
N PRO A 309 0.67 9.29 49.79
CA PRO A 309 0.13 10.62 50.08
C PRO A 309 1.25 11.57 50.51
N GLU A 310 1.35 12.73 49.86
CA GLU A 310 2.28 13.77 50.29
C GLU A 310 1.98 14.12 51.76
N ALA A 311 3.02 14.08 52.61
CA ALA A 311 2.90 14.51 53.99
C ALA A 311 2.38 15.95 54.01
N GLY A 312 1.23 16.17 54.66
CA GLY A 312 0.57 17.48 54.70
C GLY A 312 1.54 18.60 55.16
N PRO A 313 1.26 19.86 54.79
CA PRO A 313 2.16 20.97 55.11
C PRO A 313 2.43 21.04 56.62
N PRO A 314 3.65 21.39 57.05
CA PRO A 314 3.99 21.47 58.47
C PRO A 314 3.02 22.42 59.18
N LYS A 315 2.37 21.94 60.26
CA LYS A 315 1.51 22.79 61.10
C LYS A 315 2.30 23.99 61.63
N PHE A 316 1.80 25.18 61.35
CA PHE A 316 2.39 26.46 61.77
C PHE A 316 2.33 26.63 63.31
N ASP A 317 3.36 27.19 63.93
CA ASP A 317 3.42 27.37 65.40
C ASP A 317 2.85 28.74 65.80
N ASP A 318 1.64 28.74 66.36
CA ASP A 318 0.89 29.94 66.75
C ASP A 318 1.60 30.82 67.80
N SER A 319 2.52 30.26 68.59
CA SER A 319 3.30 31.01 69.58
C SER A 319 4.19 32.08 68.92
N THR A 320 4.69 31.80 67.72
CA THR A 320 5.59 32.70 66.97
C THR A 320 4.91 33.95 66.44
N GLN A 321 3.57 33.95 66.40
CA GLN A 321 2.76 35.06 65.89
C GLN A 321 1.81 35.61 66.95
N THR A 322 2.11 35.37 68.23
CA THR A 322 1.33 35.89 69.34
C THR A 322 2.02 37.07 70.00
N VAL A 323 1.32 38.19 70.11
CA VAL A 323 1.85 39.46 70.65
C VAL A 323 0.97 39.97 71.78
N LEU A 324 1.59 40.49 72.84
CA LEU A 324 0.85 41.21 73.88
C LEU A 324 0.40 42.57 73.35
N THR A 325 -0.91 42.75 73.22
CA THR A 325 -1.48 43.97 72.60
C THR A 325 -1.88 45.02 73.61
N ALA A 326 -2.31 44.64 74.81
CA ALA A 326 -2.69 45.58 75.85
C ALA A 326 -2.61 44.96 77.26
N LEU A 327 -2.39 45.82 78.24
CA LEU A 327 -2.55 45.54 79.67
C LEU A 327 -3.67 46.45 80.15
N VAL A 328 -4.80 45.87 80.55
CA VAL A 328 -6.03 46.63 80.81
C VAL A 328 -6.45 46.41 82.26
N GLN A 329 -6.74 47.49 82.98
CA GLN A 329 -7.29 47.44 84.33
C GLN A 329 -8.81 47.60 84.29
N GLY A 330 -9.55 46.67 84.88
CA GLY A 330 -11.01 46.73 84.96
C GLY A 330 -11.51 46.11 86.26
N GLY A 331 -12.35 46.84 87.01
CA GLY A 331 -12.96 46.33 88.24
C GLY A 331 -12.01 46.06 89.41
N GLY A 332 -10.78 46.58 89.37
CA GLY A 332 -9.74 46.34 90.38
C GLY A 332 -8.64 45.37 89.93
N ASP A 333 -8.92 44.54 88.91
CA ASP A 333 -7.99 43.52 88.41
C ASP A 333 -7.34 43.94 87.08
N TRP A 334 -6.10 43.50 86.88
CA TRP A 334 -5.38 43.65 85.62
C TRP A 334 -5.57 42.43 84.71
N THR A 335 -5.70 42.65 83.40
CA THR A 335 -5.83 41.58 82.40
C THR A 335 -4.89 41.83 81.23
N ALA A 336 -4.15 40.80 80.82
CA ALA A 336 -3.26 40.82 79.67
C ALA A 336 -4.01 40.36 78.41
N TRP A 337 -3.98 41.16 77.35
CA TRP A 337 -4.64 40.86 76.08
C TRP A 337 -3.62 40.39 75.05
N MET A 338 -3.62 39.10 74.75
CA MET A 338 -2.69 38.46 73.82
C MET A 338 -3.38 38.17 72.49
N LYS A 339 -2.90 38.76 71.41
CA LYS A 339 -3.46 38.55 70.06
C LYS A 339 -2.71 37.41 69.37
N VAL A 340 -3.40 36.32 69.10
CA VAL A 340 -2.91 35.21 68.28
C VAL A 340 -3.21 35.55 66.83
N ARG A 341 -2.22 36.07 66.09
CA ARG A 341 -2.45 36.62 64.74
C ARG A 341 -2.88 35.56 63.72
N THR A 342 -2.40 34.33 63.89
CA THR A 342 -2.74 33.18 63.02
C THR A 342 -4.20 32.75 63.14
N GLN A 343 -4.79 32.92 64.31
CA GLN A 343 -6.19 32.55 64.58
C GLN A 343 -7.15 33.75 64.58
N GLY A 344 -6.62 34.98 64.55
CA GLY A 344 -7.41 36.20 64.61
C GLY A 344 -8.10 36.45 65.97
N THR A 345 -7.76 35.68 67.01
CA THR A 345 -8.38 35.74 68.34
C THR A 345 -7.53 36.54 69.33
N THR A 346 -8.18 37.20 70.29
CA THR A 346 -7.52 37.89 71.41
C THR A 346 -7.86 37.17 72.70
N LEU A 347 -6.88 36.53 73.32
CA LEU A 347 -6.99 35.91 74.63
C LEU A 347 -6.85 36.99 75.70
N LYS A 348 -7.77 36.99 76.67
CA LYS A 348 -7.77 37.93 77.80
C LYS A 348 -7.47 37.13 79.05
N LEU A 349 -6.23 37.22 79.52
CA LEU A 349 -5.70 36.40 80.60
C LEU A 349 -5.54 37.23 81.88
N LYS A 350 -6.07 36.73 82.99
CA LYS A 350 -5.92 37.30 84.33
C LYS A 350 -4.81 36.57 85.10
N PRO A 351 -4.26 37.16 86.17
CA PRO A 351 -3.38 36.43 87.09
C PRO A 351 -4.06 35.13 87.57
N GLY A 352 -3.35 34.01 87.45
CA GLY A 352 -3.83 32.66 87.73
C GLY A 352 -4.36 31.88 86.53
N ASP A 353 -4.63 32.52 85.39
CA ASP A 353 -5.19 31.81 84.22
C ASP A 353 -4.12 30.97 83.50
N PRO A 354 -4.39 29.69 83.21
CA PRO A 354 -3.56 28.90 82.32
C PRO A 354 -3.78 29.32 80.86
N PHE A 355 -2.75 29.20 80.04
CA PHE A 355 -2.85 29.43 78.59
C PHE A 355 -2.09 28.36 77.81
N GLU A 356 -2.61 28.03 76.63
CA GLU A 356 -1.96 27.18 75.64
C GLU A 356 -2.01 27.89 74.29
N ILE A 357 -0.83 28.28 73.77
CA ILE A 357 -0.72 29.05 72.53
C ILE A 357 0.42 28.44 71.69
N GLY A 358 0.07 27.76 70.61
CA GLY A 358 1.03 27.02 69.79
C GLY A 358 1.70 25.92 70.59
N ARG A 359 3.03 25.93 70.65
CA ARG A 359 3.82 24.97 71.46
C ARG A 359 4.08 25.42 72.90
N LEU A 360 3.62 26.60 73.30
CA LEU A 360 3.87 27.17 74.62
C LEU A 360 2.64 27.04 75.51
N SER A 361 2.80 26.39 76.66
CA SER A 361 1.78 26.25 77.69
C SER A 361 2.30 26.80 79.02
N GLY A 362 1.48 27.58 79.73
CA GLY A 362 1.92 28.24 80.95
C GLY A 362 0.79 28.83 81.76
N THR A 363 1.14 29.64 82.75
CA THR A 363 0.18 30.33 83.62
C THR A 363 0.59 31.79 83.78
N VAL A 364 -0.40 32.68 83.82
CA VAL A 364 -0.16 34.10 84.12
C VAL A 364 0.07 34.26 85.62
N VAL A 365 1.22 34.77 86.02
CA VAL A 365 1.58 34.92 87.45
C VAL A 365 1.11 36.27 87.99
N ASP A 366 1.36 37.34 87.23
CA ASP A 366 1.02 38.70 87.62
C ASP A 366 0.82 39.59 86.39
N VAL A 367 -0.05 40.58 86.48
CA VAL A 367 -0.30 41.56 85.42
C VAL A 367 -0.30 42.94 86.04
N ASN A 368 0.51 43.86 85.52
CA ASN A 368 0.55 45.24 85.99
C ASN A 368 0.51 46.24 84.83
N ALA A 369 0.66 47.54 85.13
CA ALA A 369 0.57 48.61 84.15
C ALA A 369 1.69 48.61 83.09
N ARG A 370 2.77 47.84 83.28
CA ARG A 370 3.98 47.88 82.45
C ARG A 370 4.29 46.55 81.75
N PHE A 371 3.98 45.43 82.37
CA PHE A 371 4.24 44.10 81.82
C PHE A 371 3.29 43.05 82.42
N VAL A 372 3.26 41.87 81.80
CA VAL A 372 2.69 40.65 82.36
C VAL A 372 3.81 39.67 82.66
N THR A 373 3.78 39.06 83.84
CA THR A 373 4.68 37.96 84.21
C THR A 373 4.00 36.64 83.85
N LEU A 374 4.62 35.89 82.96
CA LEU A 374 4.17 34.57 82.52
C LEU A 374 5.11 33.50 83.05
N GLU A 375 4.57 32.38 83.49
CA GLU A 375 5.34 31.19 83.86
C GLU A 375 5.12 30.10 82.82
N ILE A 376 6.20 29.67 82.16
CA ILE A 376 6.21 28.58 81.19
C ILE A 376 7.32 27.62 81.62
N ASP A 377 7.02 26.32 81.71
CA ASP A 377 7.96 25.27 82.14
C ASP A 377 8.71 25.60 83.45
N GLY A 378 8.01 26.21 84.42
CA GLY A 378 8.56 26.58 85.73
C GLY A 378 9.48 27.81 85.73
N LYS A 379 9.63 28.52 84.60
CA LYS A 379 10.41 29.76 84.49
C LYS A 379 9.50 30.95 84.28
N ARG A 380 9.77 32.03 85.01
CA ARG A 380 9.01 33.29 84.94
C ARG A 380 9.70 34.30 84.04
N PHE A 381 8.92 34.99 83.22
CA PHE A 381 9.42 36.07 82.39
C PHE A 381 8.39 37.17 82.19
N GLU A 382 8.90 38.37 81.94
CA GLU A 382 8.09 39.55 81.74
C GLU A 382 7.88 39.79 80.24
N LEU A 383 6.63 39.87 79.83
CA LEU A 383 6.24 40.28 78.49
C LEU A 383 5.69 41.70 78.54
N ARG A 384 6.31 42.60 77.78
CA ARG A 384 5.87 43.99 77.64
C ARG A 384 4.92 44.16 76.45
N PRO A 385 4.08 45.21 76.42
CA PRO A 385 3.23 45.50 75.28
C PRO A 385 4.05 45.55 73.98
N ALA A 386 3.48 45.03 72.90
CA ALA A 386 4.11 44.79 71.60
C ALA A 386 5.19 43.68 71.56
N GLY A 387 5.51 43.03 72.68
CA GLY A 387 6.42 41.89 72.72
C GLY A 387 5.81 40.60 72.17
N ASN A 388 6.63 39.81 71.46
CA ASN A 388 6.26 38.49 70.95
C ASN A 388 6.43 37.41 72.03
N LEU A 389 5.43 36.54 72.17
CA LEU A 389 5.42 35.48 73.17
C LEU A 389 6.57 34.48 72.98
N SER A 390 6.84 34.05 71.74
CA SER A 390 7.93 33.10 71.45
C SER A 390 9.32 33.67 71.67
N GLU A 391 9.53 34.96 71.39
CA GLU A 391 10.81 35.64 71.59
C GLU A 391 11.12 35.79 73.07
N ALA A 392 10.13 36.18 73.88
CA ALA A 392 10.28 36.30 75.32
C ALA A 392 10.56 34.95 76.00
N ALA A 393 9.88 33.87 75.57
CA ALA A 393 10.14 32.52 76.06
C ALA A 393 11.53 31.99 75.65
N ARG A 394 12.00 32.33 74.44
CA ARG A 394 13.36 31.96 73.97
C ARG A 394 14.47 32.75 74.66
N ALA A 395 14.29 34.05 74.90
CA ALA A 395 15.28 34.88 75.58
C ALA A 395 15.63 34.33 76.98
N VAL A 396 14.65 33.76 77.67
CA VAL A 396 14.81 33.13 78.99
C VAL A 396 15.48 31.75 78.90
N SER A 397 15.30 31.07 77.77
CA SER A 397 15.92 29.77 77.50
C SER A 397 17.39 29.92 77.09
N ASN A 398 17.75 30.97 76.34
CA ASN A 398 19.11 31.23 75.83
C ASN A 398 20.06 31.89 76.85
N ASN A 399 19.55 32.40 77.97
CA ASN A 399 20.38 33.00 79.03
C ASN A 399 21.12 31.95 79.91
N GLN A 400 21.24 30.70 79.43
CA GLN A 400 22.02 29.61 80.04
C GLN A 400 23.42 29.42 79.40
N GLY A 401 23.93 30.43 78.69
CA GLY A 401 25.16 30.28 77.92
C GLY A 401 26.14 31.44 78.02
N GLN A 402 26.36 32.02 79.19
CA GLN A 402 27.59 32.79 79.47
C GLN A 402 27.78 32.93 81.00
N PRO A 403 28.95 32.55 81.55
CA PRO A 403 29.22 32.60 82.99
C PRO A 403 29.22 34.00 83.59
#